data_AF-A0A3D3E7K4-F1
#
_entry.id   AF-A0A3D3E7K4-F1
#
_cell.length_a   1.000
_cell.length_b   1.000
_cell.length_c   1.000
_cell.angle_alpha   90.00
_cell.angle_beta   90.00
_cell.angle_gamma   90.00
#
_symmetry.space_group_name_H-M   'P 1'
#
loop_
_entity.id
_entity.type
_entity.pdbx_description
1 polymer ?
#
loop_
_entity_poly.entity_id
_entity_poly.type
_entity_poly.pdbx_seq_one_letter_code
_entity_poly.pdbx_strand_id
1 'polypeptide(L)'
;MLTRNEAIRIIDAALKQQPLFWQGFAIPYSIDRGSKHKDAAMLEVLFNHKLLSREKETKVIKVEGSQRKRITLNYRYDFIDEEASQHASTQGGFYYGTGRLKNIMDLSKPYLLGRSYYAEAYIQWYVTDIQDWVDAPAFDKARTLRRTLESKEKPFEKRVYLHHDGQKWGFWQGQPGGL
;
A
#
# COMPACT_ATOMS: atom_id res chain seq x y z
N MET A 1 19.10 28.05 3.50
CA MET A 1 17.73 28.43 3.08
C MET A 1 17.17 27.31 2.22
N LEU A 2 15.98 26.79 2.51
CA LEU A 2 15.38 25.71 1.70
C LEU A 2 15.01 26.25 0.32
N THR A 3 15.54 25.64 -0.74
CA THR A 3 15.14 25.98 -2.11
C THR A 3 14.05 25.05 -2.62
N ARG A 4 13.25 25.51 -3.59
CA ARG A 4 12.22 24.67 -4.22
C ARG A 4 12.82 23.42 -4.87
N ASN A 5 14.00 23.54 -5.51
CA ASN A 5 14.69 22.42 -6.14
C ASN A 5 15.21 21.39 -5.12
N GLU A 6 15.69 21.86 -3.96
CA GLU A 6 16.09 20.99 -2.86
C GLU A 6 14.88 20.25 -2.28
N ALA A 7 13.77 20.95 -2.05
CA ALA A 7 12.51 20.34 -1.61
C ALA A 7 12.02 19.25 -2.59
N ILE A 8 12.07 19.51 -3.91
CA ILE A 8 11.70 18.52 -4.94
C ILE A 8 12.54 17.24 -4.78
N ARG A 9 13.86 17.37 -4.65
CA ARG A 9 14.77 16.22 -4.54
C ARG A 9 14.51 15.41 -3.27
N ILE A 10 14.34 16.08 -2.14
CA ILE A 10 14.09 15.43 -0.85
C ILE A 10 12.75 14.68 -0.89
N ILE A 11 11.70 15.33 -1.39
CA ILE A 11 10.34 14.76 -1.42
C ILE A 11 10.26 13.60 -2.42
N ASP A 12 10.78 13.74 -3.64
CA ASP A 12 10.74 12.67 -4.64
C ASP A 12 11.54 11.44 -4.17
N ALA A 13 12.72 11.65 -3.58
CA ALA A 13 13.53 10.57 -3.02
C ALA A 13 12.79 9.84 -1.89
N ALA A 14 12.15 10.59 -0.98
CA ALA A 14 11.39 10.00 0.12
C ALA A 14 10.17 9.19 -0.37
N LEU A 15 9.42 9.71 -1.35
CA LEU A 15 8.28 9.00 -1.94
C LEU A 15 8.71 7.71 -2.64
N LYS A 16 9.85 7.73 -3.34
CA LYS A 16 10.39 6.56 -4.04
C LYS A 16 10.82 5.45 -3.07
N GLN A 17 11.29 5.82 -1.87
CA GLN A 17 11.71 4.87 -0.83
C GLN A 17 10.54 4.28 -0.03
N GLN A 18 9.31 4.76 -0.23
CA GLN A 18 8.13 4.29 0.47
C GLN A 18 7.33 3.31 -0.43
N PRO A 19 7.52 1.98 -0.28
CA PRO A 19 6.68 1.01 -0.96
C PRO A 19 5.22 1.13 -0.50
N LEU A 20 4.31 0.99 -1.46
CA LEU A 20 2.88 1.05 -1.19
C LEU A 20 2.29 -0.36 -1.18
N PHE A 21 1.53 -0.67 -0.14
CA PHE A 21 0.90 -1.97 0.07
C PHE A 21 -0.62 -1.86 0.06
N TRP A 22 -1.28 -2.81 -0.59
CA TRP A 22 -2.72 -2.95 -0.59
C TRP A 22 -3.12 -4.06 0.38
N GLN A 23 -3.89 -3.70 1.41
CA GLN A 23 -4.35 -4.60 2.47
C GLN A 23 -5.81 -5.02 2.22
N GLY A 24 -6.06 -5.67 1.08
CA GLY A 24 -7.40 -6.08 0.69
C GLY A 24 -7.96 -7.29 1.43
N PHE A 25 -7.08 -8.09 2.05
CA PHE A 25 -7.41 -9.35 2.69
C PHE A 25 -6.68 -9.50 4.02
N ALA A 26 -7.37 -10.07 5.00
CA ALA A 26 -6.71 -10.63 6.18
C ALA A 26 -6.19 -12.02 5.83
N ILE A 27 -4.87 -12.16 5.66
CA ILE A 27 -4.19 -13.43 5.40
C ILE A 27 -3.72 -14.00 6.75
N PRO A 28 -3.91 -15.30 7.04
CA PRO A 28 -4.42 -16.34 6.16
C PRO A 28 -5.92 -16.21 5.83
N TYR A 29 -6.28 -16.52 4.59
CA TYR A 29 -7.66 -16.42 4.11
C TYR A 29 -8.15 -17.77 3.59
N SER A 30 -9.28 -18.26 4.10
CA SER A 30 -9.85 -19.55 3.73
C SER A 30 -11.22 -19.38 3.08
N ILE A 31 -11.39 -19.96 1.90
CA ILE A 31 -12.62 -19.84 1.10
C ILE A 31 -13.02 -21.20 0.53
N ASP A 32 -14.33 -21.46 0.46
CA ASP A 32 -14.86 -22.67 -0.16
C ASP A 32 -14.42 -22.75 -1.64
N ARG A 33 -14.00 -23.94 -2.09
CA ARG A 33 -13.46 -24.14 -3.45
C ARG A 33 -14.49 -23.87 -4.55
N GLY A 34 -15.78 -24.04 -4.26
CA GLY A 34 -16.89 -23.75 -5.17
C GLY A 34 -17.45 -22.32 -5.00
N SER A 35 -16.82 -21.48 -4.19
CA SER A 35 -17.30 -20.13 -3.92
C SER A 35 -17.32 -19.27 -5.18
N LYS A 36 -18.45 -18.62 -5.44
CA LYS A 36 -18.61 -17.57 -6.46
C LYS A 36 -18.41 -16.17 -5.88
N HIS A 37 -17.87 -16.07 -4.67
CA HIS A 37 -17.63 -14.78 -4.03
C HIS A 37 -16.56 -14.01 -4.82
N LYS A 38 -16.69 -12.67 -4.88
CA LYS A 38 -15.76 -11.79 -5.60
C LYS A 38 -14.29 -11.99 -5.16
N ASP A 39 -14.09 -12.30 -3.88
CA ASP A 39 -12.77 -12.52 -3.30
C ASP A 39 -12.06 -13.73 -3.93
N ALA A 40 -12.80 -14.76 -4.38
CA ALA A 40 -12.20 -15.93 -5.02
C ALA A 40 -11.41 -15.55 -6.27
N ALA A 41 -11.97 -14.67 -7.11
CA ALA A 41 -11.30 -14.19 -8.32
C ALA A 41 -10.05 -13.35 -7.99
N MET A 42 -10.13 -12.48 -6.98
CA MET A 42 -8.99 -11.67 -6.54
C MET A 42 -7.86 -12.55 -5.98
N LEU A 43 -8.19 -13.52 -5.12
CA LEU A 43 -7.22 -14.45 -4.55
C LEU A 43 -6.54 -15.31 -5.62
N GLU A 44 -7.29 -15.74 -6.64
CA GLU A 44 -6.73 -16.48 -7.78
C GLU A 44 -5.70 -15.64 -8.55
N VAL A 45 -5.99 -14.36 -8.80
CA VAL A 45 -5.02 -13.46 -9.44
C VAL A 45 -3.75 -13.34 -8.58
N LEU A 46 -3.89 -13.05 -7.29
CA LEU A 46 -2.74 -12.94 -6.38
C LEU A 46 -1.91 -14.23 -6.31
N PHE A 47 -2.57 -15.39 -6.30
CA PHE A 47 -1.91 -16.69 -6.37
C PHE A 47 -1.16 -16.90 -7.69
N ASN A 48 -1.78 -16.58 -8.83
CA ASN A 48 -1.16 -16.71 -10.15
C ASN A 48 0.06 -15.79 -10.33
N HIS A 49 0.06 -14.65 -9.65
CA HIS A 49 1.20 -13.73 -9.59
C HIS A 49 2.23 -14.10 -8.51
N LYS A 50 2.12 -15.28 -7.88
CA LYS A 50 3.04 -15.78 -6.85
C LYS A 50 3.15 -14.83 -5.65
N LEU A 51 2.04 -14.20 -5.27
CA LEU A 51 1.95 -13.40 -4.05
C LEU A 51 1.36 -14.19 -2.88
N LEU A 52 0.66 -15.29 -3.19
CA LEU A 52 0.06 -16.19 -2.24
C LEU A 52 0.45 -17.64 -2.55
N SER A 53 0.57 -18.45 -1.51
CA SER A 53 0.51 -19.91 -1.62
C SER A 53 -0.95 -20.36 -1.46
N ARG A 54 -1.25 -21.58 -1.92
CA ARG A 54 -2.60 -22.15 -1.85
C ARG A 54 -2.55 -23.60 -1.42
N GLU A 55 -3.24 -23.91 -0.32
CA GLU A 55 -3.37 -25.26 0.20
C GLU A 55 -4.82 -25.73 0.23
N LYS A 56 -5.00 -27.05 0.15
CA LYS A 56 -6.30 -27.71 0.25
C LYS A 56 -6.63 -27.94 1.72
N GLU A 57 -7.67 -27.27 2.21
CA GLU A 57 -8.13 -27.40 3.60
C GLU A 57 -9.52 -28.06 3.64
N THR A 58 -9.79 -28.86 4.69
CA THR A 58 -11.12 -29.41 4.96
C THR A 58 -11.60 -28.82 6.29
N LYS A 59 -12.76 -28.15 6.27
CA LYS A 59 -13.35 -27.56 7.49
C LYS A 59 -14.65 -28.26 7.86
N VAL A 60 -14.86 -28.41 9.17
CA VAL A 60 -16.11 -28.89 9.74
C VAL A 60 -16.85 -27.70 10.32
N ILE A 61 -17.91 -27.27 9.64
CA ILE A 61 -18.74 -26.13 10.04
C ILE A 61 -19.99 -26.66 10.76
N LYS A 62 -20.32 -26.09 11.92
CA LYS A 62 -21.60 -26.38 12.58
C LYS A 62 -22.72 -25.69 11.82
N VAL A 63 -23.79 -26.41 11.52
CA VAL A 63 -24.98 -25.78 10.91
C VAL A 63 -25.74 -25.07 12.02
N GLU A 64 -25.90 -23.75 11.89
CA GLU A 64 -26.62 -22.93 12.87
C GLU A 64 -28.05 -23.47 13.06
N GLY A 65 -28.48 -23.63 14.32
CA GLY A 65 -29.78 -24.23 14.66
C GLY A 65 -29.89 -25.75 14.49
N SER A 66 -28.78 -26.47 14.23
CA SER A 66 -28.78 -27.93 14.07
C SER A 66 -27.60 -28.62 14.78
N GLN A 67 -27.80 -29.87 15.21
CA GLN A 67 -26.70 -30.75 15.64
C GLN A 67 -25.88 -31.30 14.46
N ARG A 68 -26.29 -30.98 13.22
CA ARG A 68 -25.61 -31.43 12.01
C ARG A 68 -24.31 -30.63 11.79
N LYS A 69 -23.26 -31.37 11.41
CA LYS A 69 -21.98 -30.81 10.96
C LYS A 69 -21.93 -30.88 9.44
N ARG A 70 -21.49 -29.80 8.79
CA ARG A 70 -21.21 -29.75 7.35
C ARG A 70 -19.71 -29.76 7.12
N ILE A 71 -19.23 -30.64 6.25
CA ILE A 71 -17.86 -30.60 5.78
C ILE A 71 -17.79 -29.68 4.56
N THR A 72 -16.87 -28.72 4.56
CA THR A 72 -16.56 -27.89 3.40
C THR A 72 -15.13 -28.15 2.94
N LEU A 73 -14.94 -28.12 1.63
CA LEU A 73 -13.64 -28.23 1.00
C LEU A 73 -13.21 -26.81 0.64
N ASN A 74 -12.17 -26.33 1.29
CA ASN A 74 -11.68 -24.96 1.15
C ASN A 74 -10.33 -24.93 0.45
N TYR A 75 -10.02 -23.77 -0.12
CA TYR A 75 -8.66 -23.32 -0.33
C TYR A 75 -8.28 -22.39 0.80
N ARG A 76 -7.10 -22.62 1.39
CA ARG A 76 -6.45 -21.70 2.31
C ARG A 76 -5.32 -21.01 1.57
N TYR A 77 -5.33 -19.69 1.61
CA TYR A 77 -4.30 -18.84 1.06
C TYR A 77 -3.47 -18.26 2.19
N ASP A 78 -2.16 -18.38 2.07
CA ASP A 78 -1.16 -17.82 2.98
C ASP A 78 -0.19 -16.96 2.16
N PHE A 79 0.52 -16.03 2.81
CA PHE A 79 1.62 -15.34 2.12
C PHE A 79 2.69 -16.37 1.76
N ILE A 80 3.34 -16.18 0.62
CA ILE A 80 4.56 -16.93 0.33
C ILE A 80 5.64 -16.48 1.33
N ASP A 81 6.38 -17.44 1.92
CA ASP A 81 7.47 -17.16 2.87
C ASP A 81 8.40 -16.05 2.36
N GLU A 82 8.85 -15.19 3.30
CA GLU A 82 9.61 -13.96 3.02
C GLU A 82 10.89 -14.19 2.20
N GLU A 83 11.49 -15.39 2.26
CA GLU A 83 12.66 -15.74 1.43
C GLU A 83 12.35 -15.86 -0.07
N ALA A 84 11.10 -16.18 -0.44
CA ALA A 84 10.69 -16.40 -1.83
C ALA A 84 9.97 -15.20 -2.46
N SER A 85 9.59 -14.19 -1.66
CA SER A 85 8.92 -12.99 -2.14
C SER A 85 9.66 -11.74 -1.69
N GLN A 86 10.42 -11.14 -2.60
CA GLN A 86 11.06 -9.82 -2.40
C GLN A 86 10.05 -8.68 -2.08
N HIS A 87 8.75 -8.97 -2.06
CA HIS A 87 7.67 -7.99 -2.01
C HIS A 87 6.55 -8.31 -1.00
N ALA A 88 6.55 -9.48 -0.35
CA ALA A 88 5.65 -9.77 0.76
C ALA A 88 6.35 -9.32 2.05
N SER A 89 6.12 -8.06 2.45
CA SER A 89 6.73 -7.54 3.69
C SER A 89 5.83 -7.78 4.90
N THR A 90 6.47 -7.78 6.07
CA THR A 90 5.92 -7.68 7.44
C THR A 90 4.73 -6.72 7.65
N GLN A 91 4.35 -5.89 6.68
CA GLN A 91 3.21 -4.96 6.74
C GLN A 91 1.85 -5.57 6.33
N GLY A 92 1.78 -6.89 6.06
CA GLY A 92 0.50 -7.60 5.91
C GLY A 92 -0.31 -7.21 4.67
N GLY A 93 0.33 -6.89 3.55
CA GLY A 93 -0.35 -6.49 2.32
C GLY A 93 0.46 -6.78 1.05
N PHE A 94 -0.16 -6.50 -0.10
CA PHE A 94 0.41 -6.76 -1.43
C PHE A 94 1.07 -5.49 -1.98
N TYR A 95 2.37 -5.53 -2.23
CA TYR A 95 3.10 -4.43 -2.86
C TYR A 95 2.50 -4.11 -4.24
N TYR A 96 2.22 -2.83 -4.50
CA TYR A 96 1.62 -2.39 -5.76
C TYR A 96 2.36 -1.25 -6.47
N GLY A 97 3.44 -0.71 -5.90
CA GLY A 97 4.24 0.35 -6.51
C GLY A 97 4.87 1.31 -5.51
N THR A 98 5.51 2.37 -6.02
CA THR A 98 6.15 3.44 -5.23
C THR A 98 5.61 4.82 -5.62
N GLY A 99 5.74 5.79 -4.72
CA GLY A 99 5.33 7.17 -5.00
C GLY A 99 6.38 7.95 -5.79
N ARG A 100 5.93 8.89 -6.64
CA ARG A 100 6.77 9.92 -7.29
C ARG A 100 6.13 11.28 -7.18
N LEU A 101 6.96 12.30 -7.01
CA LEU A 101 6.50 13.69 -6.97
C LEU A 101 6.11 14.14 -8.38
N LYS A 102 4.90 14.70 -8.52
CA LYS A 102 4.45 15.38 -9.74
C LYS A 102 4.73 16.89 -9.67
N ASN A 103 4.32 17.52 -8.57
CA ASN A 103 4.48 18.96 -8.38
C ASN A 103 4.49 19.34 -6.89
N ILE A 104 5.15 20.46 -6.56
CA ILE A 104 4.95 21.18 -5.30
C ILE A 104 4.03 22.35 -5.59
N MET A 105 2.79 22.25 -5.10
CA MET A 105 1.74 23.24 -5.27
C MET A 105 1.98 24.46 -4.38
N ASP A 106 2.42 24.23 -3.15
CA ASP A 106 2.80 25.27 -2.20
C ASP A 106 3.98 24.81 -1.35
N LEU A 107 4.84 25.75 -0.97
CA LEU A 107 6.00 25.52 -0.10
C LEU A 107 6.09 26.68 0.89
N SER A 108 5.92 26.37 2.16
CA SER A 108 6.00 27.37 3.22
C SER A 108 7.43 27.91 3.34
N LYS A 109 7.56 29.12 3.88
CA LYS A 109 8.85 29.57 4.42
C LYS A 109 9.26 28.65 5.59
N PRO A 110 10.57 28.42 5.81
CA PRO A 110 11.04 27.75 7.01
C PRO A 110 10.55 28.45 8.28
N TYR A 111 10.03 27.69 9.23
CA TYR A 111 9.59 28.17 10.54
C TYR A 111 10.22 27.33 11.66
N LEU A 112 10.48 27.98 12.79
CA LEU A 112 11.07 27.33 13.95
C LEU A 112 9.97 26.69 14.81
N LEU A 113 10.12 25.42 15.15
CA LEU A 113 9.25 24.72 16.10
C LEU A 113 10.13 23.96 17.09
N GLY A 114 10.06 24.33 18.37
CA GLY A 114 10.98 23.83 19.38
C GLY A 114 12.43 24.24 19.09
N ARG A 115 13.29 23.26 18.79
CA ARG A 115 14.72 23.48 18.47
C ARG A 115 15.07 23.23 17.00
N SER A 116 14.09 23.00 16.14
CA SER A 116 14.31 22.63 14.74
C SER A 116 13.51 23.48 13.79
N TYR A 117 14.04 23.66 12.59
CA TYR A 117 13.31 24.31 11.50
C TYR A 117 12.51 23.30 10.71
N TYR A 118 11.31 23.69 10.33
CA TYR A 118 10.40 22.92 9.50
C TYR A 118 9.95 23.74 8.30
N ALA A 119 9.54 23.05 7.24
CA ALA A 119 8.81 23.64 6.14
C ALA A 119 7.70 22.67 5.71
N GLU A 120 6.54 23.20 5.35
CA GLU A 120 5.42 22.43 4.84
C GLU A 120 5.39 22.51 3.32
N ALA A 121 5.14 21.39 2.66
CA ALA A 121 4.91 21.35 1.22
C ALA A 121 3.55 20.70 0.94
N TYR A 122 2.69 21.41 0.21
CA TYR A 122 1.51 20.82 -0.38
C TYR A 122 1.88 20.26 -1.75
N ILE A 123 1.77 18.95 -1.93
CA ILE A 123 2.30 18.25 -3.10
C ILE A 123 1.24 17.51 -3.89
N GLN A 124 1.49 17.39 -5.19
CA GLN A 124 0.87 16.42 -6.06
C GLN A 124 1.83 15.27 -6.31
N TRP A 125 1.36 14.03 -6.19
CA TRP A 125 2.16 12.84 -6.38
C TRP A 125 1.37 11.73 -7.10
N TYR A 126 2.07 10.79 -7.70
CA TYR A 126 1.49 9.67 -8.43
C TYR A 126 2.27 8.39 -8.13
N VAL A 127 1.72 7.24 -8.53
CA VAL A 127 2.34 5.94 -8.32
C VAL A 127 3.07 5.51 -9.59
N THR A 128 4.28 4.98 -9.41
CA THR A 128 5.11 4.36 -10.46
C THR A 128 5.42 2.92 -10.06
N ASP A 129 6.07 2.18 -10.96
CA ASP A 129 6.51 0.80 -10.74
C ASP A 129 5.33 -0.09 -10.34
N ILE A 130 4.17 0.21 -10.95
CA ILE A 130 2.89 -0.44 -10.68
C ILE A 130 3.01 -1.90 -11.08
N GLN A 131 2.64 -2.79 -10.17
CA GLN A 131 2.72 -4.23 -10.41
C GLN A 131 1.61 -4.69 -11.37
N ASP A 132 1.93 -5.64 -12.25
CA ASP A 132 1.03 -6.07 -13.33
C ASP A 132 -0.33 -6.59 -12.85
N TRP A 133 -0.38 -7.18 -11.65
CA TRP A 133 -1.61 -7.71 -11.07
C TRP A 133 -2.65 -6.63 -10.74
N VAL A 134 -2.24 -5.37 -10.61
CA VAL A 134 -3.08 -4.24 -10.18
C VAL A 134 -4.18 -3.93 -11.18
N ASP A 135 -3.92 -4.12 -12.48
CA ASP A 135 -4.87 -3.86 -13.58
C ASP A 135 -5.73 -5.09 -13.92
N ALA A 136 -5.65 -6.18 -13.15
CA ALA A 136 -6.48 -7.33 -13.41
C ALA A 136 -7.97 -6.99 -13.15
N PRO A 137 -8.91 -7.43 -14.01
CA PRO A 137 -10.35 -7.10 -13.88
C PRO A 137 -10.98 -7.46 -12.52
N ALA A 138 -10.40 -8.44 -11.82
CA ALA A 138 -10.81 -8.79 -10.47
C ALA A 138 -10.74 -7.60 -9.49
N PHE A 139 -9.88 -6.61 -9.76
CA PHE A 139 -9.64 -5.45 -8.90
C PHE A 139 -10.34 -4.16 -9.34
N ASP A 140 -11.19 -4.17 -10.37
CA ASP A 140 -11.89 -2.97 -10.86
C ASP A 140 -12.67 -2.21 -9.76
N LYS A 141 -13.21 -2.96 -8.79
CA LYS A 141 -13.97 -2.42 -7.66
C LYS A 141 -13.07 -1.97 -6.49
N ALA A 142 -11.79 -2.30 -6.49
CA ALA A 142 -10.83 -1.87 -5.48
C ALA A 142 -10.41 -0.42 -5.76
N ARG A 143 -11.15 0.54 -5.18
CA ARG A 143 -10.96 1.98 -5.41
C ARG A 143 -9.51 2.43 -5.31
N THR A 144 -8.75 1.94 -4.33
CA THR A 144 -7.33 2.28 -4.14
C THR A 144 -6.50 1.92 -5.38
N LEU A 145 -6.62 0.69 -5.86
CA LEU A 145 -5.89 0.18 -7.03
C LEU A 145 -6.31 0.90 -8.31
N ARG A 146 -7.62 1.12 -8.51
CA ARG A 146 -8.11 1.94 -9.63
C ARG A 146 -7.55 3.36 -9.61
N ARG A 147 -7.55 4.01 -8.44
CA ARG A 147 -6.98 5.36 -8.26
C ARG A 147 -5.47 5.39 -8.50
N THR A 148 -4.76 4.31 -8.17
CA THR A 148 -3.34 4.12 -8.48
C THR A 148 -3.09 4.18 -9.99
N LEU A 149 -3.86 3.44 -10.78
CA LEU A 149 -3.75 3.43 -12.25
C LEU A 149 -4.02 4.81 -12.87
N GLU A 150 -4.98 5.56 -12.31
CA GLU A 150 -5.32 6.91 -12.76
C GLU A 150 -4.34 7.99 -12.27
N SER A 151 -3.44 7.67 -11.34
CA SER A 151 -2.72 8.67 -10.54
C SER A 151 -1.79 9.56 -11.36
N LYS A 152 -1.26 9.08 -12.49
CA LYS A 152 -0.40 9.88 -13.35
C LYS A 152 -1.15 11.06 -13.97
N GLU A 153 -2.38 10.84 -14.42
CA GLU A 153 -3.26 11.88 -14.98
C GLU A 153 -3.96 12.68 -13.89
N LYS A 154 -4.48 11.98 -12.86
CA LYS A 154 -5.21 12.52 -11.73
C LYS A 154 -4.40 12.33 -10.43
N PRO A 155 -3.39 13.17 -10.17
CA PRO A 155 -2.48 13.00 -9.05
C PRO A 155 -3.19 13.03 -7.71
N PHE A 156 -2.60 12.33 -6.75
CA PHE A 156 -2.97 12.45 -5.35
C PHE A 156 -2.40 13.73 -4.77
N GLU A 157 -3.06 14.25 -3.76
CA GLU A 157 -2.62 15.44 -3.03
C GLU A 157 -2.40 15.12 -1.57
N LYS A 158 -1.31 15.63 -0.99
CA LYS A 158 -1.07 15.56 0.45
C LYS A 158 -0.16 16.68 0.92
N ARG A 159 -0.20 16.94 2.21
CA ARG A 159 0.78 17.80 2.88
C ARG A 159 1.92 16.92 3.41
N VAL A 160 3.15 17.34 3.19
CA VAL A 160 4.36 16.71 3.71
C VAL A 160 5.22 17.74 4.43
N TYR A 161 6.11 17.24 5.27
CA TYR A 161 6.94 18.09 6.11
C TYR A 161 8.41 17.82 5.82
N LEU A 162 9.17 18.91 5.80
CA LEU A 162 10.61 18.90 5.71
C LEU A 162 11.17 19.40 7.04
N HIS A 163 12.19 18.74 7.54
CA HIS A 163 12.87 19.08 8.80
C HIS A 163 14.33 19.40 8.52
N HIS A 164 14.88 20.36 9.25
CA HIS A 164 16.30 20.70 9.21
C HIS A 164 16.97 20.27 10.52
N ASP A 165 17.95 19.38 10.42
CA ASP A 165 18.69 18.80 11.56
C ASP A 165 19.81 19.69 12.10
N GLY A 166 20.06 20.83 11.45
CA GLY A 166 21.16 21.76 11.76
C GLY A 166 22.25 21.75 10.69
N GLN A 167 22.33 20.71 9.85
CA GLN A 167 23.24 20.61 8.72
C GLN A 167 22.52 20.59 7.37
N LYS A 168 21.41 19.85 7.27
CA LYS A 168 20.69 19.66 6.01
C LYS A 168 19.18 19.53 6.21
N TRP A 169 18.45 19.77 5.12
CA TRP A 169 17.02 19.45 5.05
C TRP A 169 16.81 17.96 4.75
N GLY A 170 15.78 17.38 5.37
CA GLY A 170 15.35 16.00 5.18
C GLY A 170 13.83 15.87 5.20
N PHE A 171 13.33 14.71 4.79
CA PHE A 171 11.90 14.40 4.82
C PHE A 171 11.50 13.98 6.25
N TRP A 172 10.43 14.58 6.77
CA TRP A 172 9.92 14.27 8.10
C TRP A 172 8.70 13.35 8.01
N GLN A 173 8.80 12.17 8.63
CA GLN A 173 7.69 11.22 8.74
C GLN A 173 6.88 11.52 10.01
N GLY A 174 5.84 12.36 9.89
CA GLY A 174 4.95 12.70 11.00
C GLY A 174 4.44 14.14 10.93
N GLN A 175 3.68 14.55 11.94
CA GLN A 175 3.33 15.96 12.13
C GLN A 175 4.45 16.67 12.91
N PRO A 176 4.85 17.90 12.54
CA PRO A 176 5.79 18.68 13.32
C PRO A 176 5.26 18.92 14.73
N GLY A 177 6.07 18.65 15.76
CA GLY A 177 5.70 18.87 17.16
C GLY A 177 4.82 17.78 17.80
N GLY A 178 4.51 16.70 17.08
CA GLY A 178 3.98 15.48 17.69
C GLY A 178 5.11 14.73 18.40
N LEU A 179 4.94 14.47 19.70
CA LEU A 179 5.71 13.46 20.45
C LEU A 179 5.29 12.06 20.01
#